data_AF-A0A6P0IWR9-F1
#
_entry.id   AF-A0A6P0IWR9-F1
#
_cell.length_a   1.000
_cell.length_b   1.000
_cell.length_c   1.000
_cell.angle_alpha   90.00
_cell.angle_beta   90.00
_cell.angle_gamma   90.00
#
_symmetry.space_group_name_H-M   'P 1'
#
loop_
_entity.id
_entity.type
_entity.pdbx_description
1 polymer ?
#
loop_
_entity_poly.entity_id
_entity_poly.type
_entity_poly.pdbx_seq_one_letter_code
_entity_poly.pdbx_strand_id
1 'polypeptide(L)'
;MPQASGNLAATQAAYKFWKSPYIKPEAIASAHQHSTLERVKLESIVIAIQDTTELNFTHHPAKRGMGYLDNSKTRGLKIHSVFCSTGNGIPLGVLHQQVWARDIAELGSKHQRHKKPISAKREPALVNCLGCYPESDSRSNYRCHSG
;
A
#
# COMPACT_ATOMS: atom_id res chain seq x y z
N MET A 1 -2.71 -4.86 21.45
CA MET A 1 -1.28 -5.22 21.51
C MET A 1 -0.96 -6.01 22.76
N PRO A 2 -1.24 -5.51 23.98
CA PRO A 2 -1.16 -6.35 25.19
C PRO A 2 -1.90 -7.69 25.08
N GLN A 3 -3.09 -7.68 24.46
CA GLN A 3 -3.91 -8.87 24.25
C GLN A 3 -3.26 -9.93 23.35
N ALA A 4 -2.41 -9.52 22.39
CA ALA A 4 -1.76 -10.42 21.44
C ALA A 4 -0.37 -10.86 21.91
N SER A 5 0.24 -10.14 22.84
CA SER A 5 1.62 -10.37 23.28
C SER A 5 1.75 -11.37 24.44
N GLY A 6 0.65 -11.77 25.09
CA GLY A 6 0.61 -12.80 26.14
C GLY A 6 1.21 -12.40 27.50
N ASN A 7 2.27 -11.60 27.52
CA ASN A 7 2.86 -11.06 28.75
C ASN A 7 3.40 -9.63 28.57
N LEU A 8 3.77 -8.99 29.70
CA LEU A 8 4.23 -7.60 29.72
C LEU A 8 5.57 -7.41 28.99
N ALA A 9 6.51 -8.34 29.14
CA ALA A 9 7.82 -8.26 28.50
C ALA A 9 7.70 -8.26 26.97
N ALA A 10 6.90 -9.18 26.42
CA ALA A 10 6.60 -9.25 24.99
C ALA A 10 5.83 -8.01 24.50
N THR A 11 4.91 -7.49 25.32
CA THR A 11 4.20 -6.24 25.01
C THR A 11 5.17 -5.07 24.88
N GLN A 12 6.08 -4.91 25.85
CA GLN A 12 7.10 -3.87 25.82
C GLN A 12 8.04 -4.04 24.62
N ALA A 13 8.43 -5.29 24.30
CA ALA A 13 9.24 -5.60 23.12
C ALA A 13 8.54 -5.19 21.81
N ALA A 14 7.24 -5.49 21.67
CA ALA A 14 6.47 -5.10 20.48
C ALA A 14 6.41 -3.57 20.30
N TYR A 15 6.17 -2.80 21.37
CA TYR A 15 6.21 -1.34 21.30
C TYR A 15 7.61 -0.80 20.96
N LYS A 16 8.67 -1.39 21.52
CA LYS A 16 10.05 -1.04 21.17
C LYS A 16 10.35 -1.35 19.70
N PHE A 17 9.86 -2.47 19.18
CA PHE A 17 9.99 -2.84 17.78
C PHE A 17 9.35 -1.79 16.86
N TRP A 18 8.09 -1.38 17.09
CA TRP A 18 7.44 -0.37 16.23
C TRP A 18 8.04 1.03 16.36
N LYS A 19 8.67 1.37 17.49
CA LYS A 19 9.34 2.67 17.70
C LYS A 19 10.80 2.66 17.23
N SER A 20 11.34 1.50 16.88
CA SER A 20 12.76 1.36 16.55
C SER A 20 13.12 2.17 15.30
N PRO A 21 14.14 3.05 15.35
CA PRO A 21 14.59 3.77 14.16
C PRO A 21 15.30 2.85 13.16
N TYR A 22 15.71 1.66 13.60
CA TYR A 22 16.42 0.66 12.80
C TYR A 22 15.48 -0.22 11.96
N ILE A 23 14.21 -0.34 12.35
CA ILE A 23 13.22 -1.12 11.61
C ILE A 23 12.36 -0.14 10.79
N LYS A 24 12.54 -0.18 9.47
CA LYS A 24 11.79 0.67 8.54
C LYS A 24 10.49 -0.01 8.11
N PRO A 25 9.34 0.70 8.04
CA PRO A 25 8.10 0.13 7.54
C PRO A 25 8.23 -0.52 6.15
N GLU A 26 9.06 0.06 5.29
CA GLU A 26 9.32 -0.43 3.93
C GLU A 26 9.98 -1.81 3.96
N ALA A 27 10.87 -2.08 4.92
CA ALA A 27 11.52 -3.38 5.07
C ALA A 27 10.54 -4.48 5.50
N ILE A 28 9.57 -4.14 6.35
CA ILE A 28 8.49 -5.06 6.73
C ILE A 28 7.62 -5.38 5.51
N ALA A 29 7.21 -4.34 4.77
CA ALA A 29 6.40 -4.51 3.57
C ALA A 29 7.13 -5.34 2.49
N SER A 30 8.41 -5.06 2.23
CA SER A 30 9.20 -5.78 1.23
C SER A 30 9.39 -7.26 1.57
N ALA A 31 9.56 -7.59 2.85
CA ALA A 31 9.66 -8.99 3.29
C ALA A 31 8.37 -9.77 2.98
N HIS A 32 7.20 -9.17 3.23
CA HIS A 32 5.92 -9.78 2.88
C HIS A 32 5.72 -9.88 1.36
N GLN A 33 6.06 -8.83 0.62
CA GLN A 33 5.98 -8.83 -0.84
C GLN A 33 6.86 -9.91 -1.45
N HIS A 34 8.10 -10.07 -0.98
CA HIS A 34 8.99 -11.14 -1.42
C HIS A 34 8.37 -12.52 -1.18
N SER A 35 7.83 -12.77 0.01
CA SER A 35 7.13 -14.03 0.30
C SER A 35 5.90 -14.26 -0.58
N THR A 36 5.15 -13.20 -0.91
CA THR A 36 4.03 -13.27 -1.87
C THR A 36 4.54 -13.62 -3.27
N LEU A 37 5.66 -13.06 -3.71
CA LEU A 37 6.23 -13.38 -5.02
C LEU A 37 6.67 -14.84 -5.12
N GLU A 38 7.24 -15.41 -4.06
CA GLU A 38 7.57 -16.83 -4.04
C GLU A 38 6.33 -17.72 -4.20
N ARG A 39 5.17 -17.32 -3.65
CA ARG A 39 3.90 -18.03 -3.89
C ARG A 39 3.37 -17.82 -5.32
N VAL A 40 3.46 -16.60 -5.84
CA VAL A 40 2.98 -16.24 -7.19
C VAL A 40 3.73 -17.01 -8.27
N LYS A 41 5.04 -17.24 -8.11
CA LYS A 41 5.85 -18.03 -9.07
C LYS A 41 5.35 -19.46 -9.28
N LEU A 42 4.56 -20.02 -8.36
CA LEU A 42 4.01 -21.37 -8.47
C LEU A 42 2.71 -21.43 -9.28
N GLU A 43 2.13 -20.28 -9.61
CA GLU A 43 0.84 -20.17 -10.29
C GLU A 43 1.03 -19.76 -11.75
N SER A 44 0.30 -20.40 -12.66
CA SER A 44 0.35 -20.06 -14.09
C SER A 44 -0.34 -18.73 -14.40
N ILE A 45 -1.43 -18.44 -13.68
CA ILE A 45 -2.23 -17.21 -13.80
C ILE A 45 -2.62 -16.76 -12.40
N VAL A 46 -2.45 -15.47 -12.15
CA VAL A 46 -2.89 -14.80 -10.92
C VAL A 46 -3.80 -13.63 -11.23
N ILE A 47 -4.64 -13.28 -10.26
CA ILE A 47 -5.51 -12.11 -10.30
C ILE A 47 -4.89 -11.04 -9.40
N ALA A 48 -4.54 -9.90 -9.98
CA ALA A 48 -4.04 -8.72 -9.26
C ALA A 48 -5.20 -7.73 -9.06
N ILE A 49 -5.69 -7.65 -7.83
CA ILE A 49 -6.83 -6.81 -7.42
C ILE A 49 -6.28 -5.51 -6.85
N GLN A 50 -6.66 -4.39 -7.43
CA GLN A 50 -6.23 -3.06 -7.00
C GLN A 50 -7.40 -2.31 -6.37
N ASP A 51 -7.15 -1.71 -5.21
CA ASP A 51 -8.14 -0.83 -4.56
C ASP A 51 -7.44 0.24 -3.72
N THR A 52 -8.16 1.32 -3.43
CA THR A 52 -7.70 2.41 -2.57
C THR A 52 -8.63 2.58 -1.37
N THR A 53 -8.10 2.32 -0.18
CA THR A 53 -8.83 2.51 1.08
C THR A 53 -8.28 3.70 1.88
N GLU A 54 -9.04 4.15 2.88
CA GLU A 54 -8.67 5.25 3.78
C GLU A 54 -8.54 4.73 5.21
N LEU A 55 -7.46 5.13 5.89
CA LEU A 55 -7.38 5.03 7.34
C LEU A 55 -7.80 6.35 7.97
N ASN A 56 -8.95 6.36 8.64
CA ASN A 56 -9.49 7.54 9.30
C ASN A 56 -9.00 7.63 10.75
N PHE A 57 -8.27 8.70 11.08
CA PHE A 57 -7.77 8.99 12.42
C PHE A 57 -8.29 10.32 12.97
N THR A 58 -9.45 10.79 12.50
CA THR A 58 -10.02 12.08 12.88
C THR A 58 -10.17 12.25 14.39
N HIS A 59 -10.48 11.17 15.12
CA HIS A 59 -10.64 11.17 16.58
C HIS A 59 -9.35 10.90 17.36
N HIS A 60 -8.19 10.91 16.69
CA HIS A 60 -6.87 10.71 17.31
C HIS A 60 -5.98 11.95 17.12
N PRO A 61 -6.28 13.08 17.79
CA PRO A 61 -5.63 14.36 17.53
C PRO A 61 -4.12 14.37 17.85
N ALA A 62 -3.64 13.45 18.69
CA ALA A 62 -2.22 13.31 18.99
C ALA A 62 -1.40 12.69 17.83
N LYS A 63 -2.05 12.13 16.80
CA LYS A 63 -1.38 11.54 15.63
C LYS A 63 -0.90 12.64 14.69
N ARG A 64 0.37 12.56 14.29
CA ARG A 64 1.03 13.50 13.38
C ARG A 64 1.22 12.88 12.00
N GLY A 65 1.53 13.70 11.00
CA GLY A 65 1.76 13.24 9.62
C GLY A 65 0.49 12.83 8.88
N MET A 66 -0.68 13.22 9.40
CA MET A 66 -1.99 12.92 8.81
C MET A 66 -2.36 13.96 7.74
N GLY A 67 -2.93 13.50 6.64
CA GLY A 67 -3.46 14.36 5.58
C GLY A 67 -4.98 14.52 5.66
N TYR A 68 -5.56 15.31 4.75
CA TYR A 68 -7.01 15.37 4.61
C TYR A 68 -7.55 14.13 3.88
N LEU A 69 -8.74 13.66 4.27
CA LEU A 69 -9.46 12.59 3.55
C LEU A 69 -10.49 13.21 2.58
N ASP A 70 -11.57 12.52 2.25
CA ASP A 70 -12.46 12.99 1.16
C ASP A 70 -13.19 14.30 1.47
N ASN A 71 -13.16 14.75 2.72
CA ASN A 71 -13.57 16.09 3.11
C ASN A 71 -12.52 16.78 4.01
N SER A 72 -12.68 18.09 4.17
CA SER A 72 -11.75 18.93 4.93
C SER A 72 -11.77 18.72 6.44
N LYS A 73 -12.78 18.04 6.97
CA LYS A 73 -12.96 17.79 8.41
C LYS A 73 -12.36 16.45 8.85
N THR A 74 -12.15 15.53 7.92
CA THR A 74 -11.55 14.22 8.20
C THR A 74 -10.04 14.21 8.00
N ARG A 75 -9.33 13.47 8.85
CA ARG A 75 -7.87 13.34 8.83
C ARG A 75 -7.48 11.88 8.78
N GLY A 76 -6.53 11.55 7.91
CA GLY A 76 -6.26 10.16 7.57
C GLY A 76 -5.09 9.94 6.62
N LEU A 77 -4.89 8.68 6.28
CA LEU A 77 -3.96 8.22 5.24
C LEU A 77 -4.77 7.57 4.12
N LYS A 78 -4.31 7.73 2.87
CA LYS A 78 -4.75 6.92 1.75
C LYS A 78 -3.81 5.72 1.62
N ILE A 79 -4.37 4.56 1.35
CA ILE A 79 -3.64 3.33 1.09
C ILE A 79 -4.12 2.77 -0.25
N HIS A 80 -3.22 2.69 -1.22
CA HIS A 80 -3.44 1.95 -2.44
C HIS A 80 -2.71 0.63 -2.34
N SER A 81 -3.41 -0.48 -2.53
CA SER A 81 -2.81 -1.81 -2.46
C SER A 81 -3.17 -2.65 -3.68
N VAL A 82 -2.23 -3.49 -4.07
CA VAL A 82 -2.42 -4.57 -5.03
C VAL A 82 -2.39 -5.88 -4.26
N PHE A 83 -3.54 -6.52 -4.14
CA PHE A 83 -3.70 -7.84 -3.55
C PHE A 83 -3.70 -8.90 -4.65
N CYS A 84 -3.16 -10.07 -4.38
CA CYS A 84 -3.02 -11.14 -5.35
C CYS A 84 -3.73 -12.40 -4.88
N SER A 85 -4.43 -13.05 -5.81
CA SER A 85 -5.01 -14.37 -5.62
C SER A 85 -4.73 -15.28 -6.82
N THR A 86 -4.93 -16.58 -6.65
CA THR A 86 -4.98 -17.52 -7.78
C THR A 86 -6.21 -17.25 -8.65
N GLY A 87 -6.26 -17.86 -9.84
CA GLY A 87 -7.45 -17.83 -10.71
C GLY A 87 -8.73 -18.36 -10.04
N ASN A 88 -8.60 -19.21 -9.02
CA ASN A 88 -9.74 -19.75 -8.24
C ASN A 88 -10.04 -18.92 -6.97
N GLY A 89 -9.39 -17.77 -6.78
CA GLY A 89 -9.64 -16.87 -5.66
C GLY A 89 -8.91 -17.21 -4.36
N ILE A 90 -7.90 -18.09 -4.38
CA ILE A 90 -7.08 -18.38 -3.20
C ILE A 90 -6.10 -17.22 -2.96
N PRO A 91 -6.09 -16.60 -1.75
CA PRO A 91 -5.24 -15.45 -1.48
C PRO A 91 -3.74 -15.80 -1.45
N LEU A 92 -2.94 -15.08 -2.22
CA LEU A 92 -1.47 -15.21 -2.27
C LEU A 92 -0.77 -14.10 -1.48
N GLY A 93 -1.41 -12.95 -1.30
CA GLY A 93 -0.97 -11.86 -0.42
C GLY A 93 -0.82 -10.53 -1.15
N VAL A 94 -0.04 -9.61 -0.58
CA VAL A 94 0.09 -8.23 -1.08
C VAL A 94 1.30 -8.12 -2.01
N LEU A 95 1.04 -7.70 -3.25
CA LEU A 95 2.06 -7.43 -4.27
C LEU A 95 2.66 -6.04 -4.13
N HIS A 96 1.82 -5.05 -3.84
CA HIS A 96 2.23 -3.67 -3.70
C HIS A 96 1.36 -2.95 -2.67
N GLN A 97 1.94 -2.00 -1.95
CA GLN A 97 1.20 -1.09 -1.09
C GLN A 97 1.88 0.28 -1.04
N GLN A 98 1.14 1.32 -1.36
CA GLN A 98 1.57 2.70 -1.22
C GLN A 98 0.68 3.39 -0.17
N VAL A 99 1.33 4.05 0.80
CA VAL A 99 0.64 4.81 1.85
C VAL A 99 1.07 6.27 1.75
N TRP A 100 0.11 7.19 1.75
CA TRP A 100 0.42 8.61 1.72
C TRP A 100 -0.61 9.46 2.47
N ALA A 101 -0.14 10.62 2.93
CA ALA A 101 -0.98 11.69 3.45
C ALA A 101 -1.24 12.71 2.34
N ARG A 102 -2.48 13.17 2.18
CA ARG A 102 -2.77 14.32 1.31
C ARG A 102 -2.42 15.64 1.99
N ASP A 103 -1.61 16.43 1.31
CA ASP A 103 -1.24 17.77 1.76
C ASP A 103 -2.47 18.69 1.88
N ILE A 104 -2.71 19.22 3.07
CA ILE A 104 -3.83 20.11 3.39
C ILE A 104 -3.82 21.38 2.53
N ALA A 105 -2.66 21.85 2.09
CA ALA A 105 -2.54 23.02 1.22
C ALA A 105 -3.24 22.83 -0.15
N GLU A 106 -3.43 21.59 -0.59
CA GLU A 106 -4.11 21.28 -1.85
C GLU A 106 -5.64 21.09 -1.73
N LEU A 107 -6.19 21.24 -0.52
CA LEU A 107 -7.62 21.10 -0.28
C LEU A 107 -8.42 22.08 -1.16
N GLY A 108 -9.48 21.59 -1.82
CA GLY A 108 -10.32 22.41 -2.72
C GLY A 108 -9.78 22.54 -4.15
N SER A 109 -8.56 22.07 -4.45
CA SER A 109 -7.96 22.13 -5.79
C SER A 109 -8.48 21.06 -6.76
N LYS A 110 -9.67 20.47 -6.50
CA LYS A 110 -10.25 19.37 -7.28
C LYS A 110 -10.41 19.73 -8.77
N HIS A 111 -10.83 20.96 -9.05
CA HIS A 111 -11.04 21.47 -10.41
C HIS A 111 -9.75 21.55 -11.24
N GLN A 112 -8.59 21.68 -10.60
CA GLN A 112 -7.30 21.78 -11.29
C GLN A 112 -6.70 20.41 -11.60
N ARG A 113 -7.27 19.32 -11.06
CA ARG A 113 -6.73 17.97 -11.19
C ARG A 113 -6.73 17.44 -12.63
N HIS A 114 -7.73 17.82 -13.43
CA HIS A 114 -7.80 17.45 -14.85
C HIS A 114 -6.73 18.15 -15.70
N LYS A 115 -6.19 19.28 -15.22
CA LYS A 115 -5.16 20.08 -15.91
C LYS A 115 -3.74 19.66 -15.57
N LYS A 116 -3.54 18.85 -14.52
CA LYS A 116 -2.22 18.33 -14.16
C LYS A 116 -1.80 17.22 -15.14
N PRO A 117 -0.54 17.19 -15.62
CA PRO A 117 -0.05 16.07 -16.42
C PRO A 117 -0.13 14.76 -15.62
N ILE A 118 -0.31 13.63 -16.31
CA ILE A 118 -0.53 12.32 -15.67
C ILE A 118 0.57 11.98 -14.66
N SER A 119 1.83 12.28 -14.99
CA SER A 119 2.98 12.11 -14.10
C SER A 119 2.92 12.93 -12.81
N ALA A 120 2.22 14.07 -12.82
CA ALA A 120 2.03 14.95 -11.67
C ALA A 120 0.69 14.74 -10.95
N LYS A 121 -0.18 13.87 -11.48
CA LYS A 121 -1.37 13.43 -10.75
C LYS A 121 -0.91 12.51 -9.65
N ARG A 122 -1.35 12.76 -8.41
CA ARG A 122 -1.08 11.94 -7.21
C ARG A 122 -1.75 10.56 -7.22
N GLU A 123 -2.33 10.17 -8.36
CA GLU A 123 -2.74 8.79 -8.70
C GLU A 123 -1.72 8.11 -9.64
N PRO A 124 -0.38 8.31 -9.54
CA PRO A 124 0.53 7.56 -10.38
C PRO A 124 0.65 6.11 -9.89
N ALA A 125 0.02 5.76 -8.75
CA ALA A 125 0.01 4.41 -8.20
C ALA A 125 -0.49 3.39 -9.23
N LEU A 126 -1.55 3.70 -10.00
CA LEU A 126 -2.06 2.83 -11.07
C LEU A 126 -1.00 2.51 -12.13
N VAL A 127 -0.23 3.52 -12.55
CA VAL A 127 0.79 3.38 -13.60
C VAL A 127 2.07 2.74 -13.05
N ASN A 128 2.49 3.14 -11.83
CA ASN A 128 3.69 2.64 -11.17
C ASN A 128 3.54 1.17 -10.73
N CYS A 129 2.33 0.71 -10.38
CA CYS A 129 2.12 -0.70 -10.03
C CYS A 129 2.39 -1.66 -11.21
N LEU A 130 2.13 -1.21 -12.44
CA LEU A 130 2.33 -2.02 -13.66
C LEU A 130 3.79 -1.99 -14.16
N GLY A 131 4.57 -0.96 -13.82
CA GLY A 131 5.94 -0.78 -14.30
C GLY A 131 7.07 -1.25 -13.37
N CYS A 132 6.75 -1.71 -12.15
CA CYS A 132 7.75 -1.99 -11.11
C CYS A 132 8.13 -3.47 -10.92
N TYR A 133 7.64 -4.39 -11.76
CA TYR A 133 8.11 -5.78 -11.70
C TYR A 133 9.28 -5.96 -12.66
N PRO A 134 10.46 -6.41 -12.19
CA PRO A 134 11.54 -6.73 -13.10
C PRO A 134 11.04 -7.79 -14.07
N GLU A 135 11.24 -7.56 -15.37
CA GLU A 135 11.12 -8.57 -16.41
C GLU A 135 12.06 -9.72 -16.03
N SER A 136 11.55 -10.69 -15.27
CA SER A 136 12.26 -11.94 -15.06
C SER A 136 12.07 -12.76 -16.31
N ASP A 137 13.14 -12.80 -17.09
CA ASP A 137 13.45 -13.79 -18.12
C ASP A 137 12.78 -13.56 -19.49
N SER A 138 13.65 -13.35 -20.48
CA SER A 138 13.40 -13.18 -21.92
C SER A 138 12.70 -14.35 -22.64
N ARG A 139 11.93 -15.17 -21.91
CA ARG A 139 11.19 -16.32 -22.45
C ARG A 139 9.73 -16.41 -22.04
N SER A 140 9.20 -15.44 -21.30
CA SER A 140 7.77 -15.44 -20.96
C SER A 140 7.00 -14.34 -21.69
N ASN A 141 6.13 -14.76 -22.62
CA ASN A 141 5.11 -13.93 -23.26
C ASN A 141 3.99 -13.58 -22.25
N TYR A 142 4.26 -12.76 -21.23
CA TYR A 142 3.20 -12.16 -20.44
C TYR A 142 2.74 -10.87 -21.11
N ARG A 143 1.65 -10.98 -21.87
CA ARG A 143 1.00 -9.87 -22.57
C ARG A 143 -0.11 -9.31 -21.68
N CYS A 144 0.20 -8.29 -20.88
CA CYS A 144 -0.84 -7.50 -20.21
C CYS A 144 -1.72 -6.83 -21.28
N HIS A 145 -2.94 -7.32 -21.45
CA HIS A 145 -3.94 -6.67 -22.30
C HIS A 145 -4.62 -5.57 -21.48
N SER A 146 -4.21 -4.33 -21.72
CA SER A 146 -5.02 -3.15 -21.39
C SER A 146 -6.16 -3.05 -22.41
N GLY A 147 -7.40 -3.26 -21.97
CA GLY A 147 -8.59 -2.84 -22.72
C GLY A 147 -8.80 -1.34 -22.64
#